data_AF-A0A962XGH6-F1
#
_entry.id   AF-A0A962XGH6-F1
#
_cell.length_a   1.000
_cell.length_b   1.000
_cell.length_c   1.000
_cell.angle_alpha   90.00
_cell.angle_beta   90.00
_cell.angle_gamma   90.00
#
_symmetry.space_group_name_H-M   'P 1'
#
loop_
_entity.id
_entity.type
_entity.pdbx_description
1 polymer ?
#
loop_
_entity_poly.entity_id
_entity_poly.type
_entity_poly.pdbx_seq_one_letter_code
_entity_poly.pdbx_strand_id
1 'polypeptide(L)'
;DSLEGITDDRGTALDHARVFAALEAVYGGLTLGANRYHVEQGALSAVVKTGQEQGSAAAGLLLQAMQGTPVSDLPVTRNFRGRRIINVTVMEKHGIRPRPIVLRGATLVRTAE
;
A
#
# COMPACT_ATOMS: atom_id res chain seq x y z
N ASP A 1 -4.25 -0.61 8.20
CA ASP A 1 -5.56 -0.44 7.53
C ASP A 1 -6.19 -1.77 7.23
N SER A 2 -6.86 -2.31 8.23
CA SER A 2 -7.75 -3.44 8.01
C SER A 2 -9.17 -2.93 8.01
N LEU A 3 -10.00 -3.44 7.10
CA LEU A 3 -11.46 -3.33 7.17
C LEU A 3 -12.04 -4.31 8.21
N GLU A 4 -11.17 -5.00 8.96
CA GLU A 4 -11.53 -5.82 10.11
C GLU A 4 -12.56 -5.11 11.00
N GLY A 5 -13.71 -5.76 11.17
CA GLY A 5 -14.81 -5.26 11.98
C GLY A 5 -15.92 -4.55 11.19
N ILE A 6 -15.72 -4.23 9.90
CA ILE A 6 -16.79 -3.74 9.04
C ILE A 6 -17.51 -4.93 8.42
N THR A 7 -18.83 -4.98 8.58
CA THR A 7 -19.69 -6.02 8.02
C THR A 7 -20.68 -5.45 7.02
N ASP A 8 -21.16 -6.30 6.11
CA ASP A 8 -22.33 -6.01 5.27
C ASP A 8 -23.65 -6.05 6.09
N ASP A 9 -24.76 -5.84 5.40
CA ASP A 9 -26.13 -5.91 5.93
C ASP A 9 -26.50 -7.30 6.47
N ARG A 10 -25.72 -8.34 6.14
CA ARG A 10 -25.88 -9.73 6.59
C ARG A 10 -24.90 -10.09 7.71
N GLY A 11 -24.09 -9.15 8.18
CA GLY A 11 -23.08 -9.40 9.21
C GLY A 11 -21.82 -10.11 8.69
N THR A 12 -21.66 -10.24 7.37
CA THR A 12 -20.46 -10.83 6.77
C THR A 12 -19.33 -9.81 6.78
N ALA A 13 -18.14 -10.19 7.27
CA ALA A 13 -16.97 -9.32 7.23
C ALA A 13 -16.63 -8.91 5.79
N LEU A 14 -16.41 -7.61 5.59
CA LEU A 14 -15.96 -7.05 4.33
C LEU A 14 -14.43 -7.06 4.29
N ASP A 15 -13.87 -7.96 3.49
CA ASP A 15 -12.46 -7.90 3.12
C ASP A 15 -12.23 -6.89 1.99
N HIS A 16 -10.96 -6.52 1.80
CA HIS A 16 -10.54 -5.56 0.78
C HIS A 16 -10.88 -6.02 -0.64
N ALA A 17 -10.81 -7.32 -0.94
CA ALA A 17 -11.10 -7.84 -2.27
C ALA A 17 -12.58 -7.63 -2.64
N ARG A 18 -13.50 -7.91 -1.70
CA ARG A 18 -14.94 -7.67 -1.87
C ARG A 18 -15.26 -6.20 -2.02
N VAL A 19 -14.64 -5.34 -1.21
CA VAL A 19 -14.84 -3.90 -1.31
C VAL A 19 -14.33 -3.37 -2.66
N PHE A 20 -13.16 -3.81 -3.13
CA PHE A 20 -12.66 -3.40 -4.44
C PHE A 20 -13.54 -3.89 -5.59
N ALA A 21 -14.06 -5.12 -5.53
CA ALA A 21 -15.00 -5.63 -6.53
C ALA A 21 -16.29 -4.81 -6.56
N ALA A 22 -16.83 -4.44 -5.38
CA ALA A 22 -18.01 -3.59 -5.28
C ALA A 22 -17.74 -2.17 -5.82
N LEU A 23 -16.59 -1.58 -5.47
CA LEU A 23 -16.19 -0.26 -5.98
C LEU A 23 -15.99 -0.27 -7.50
N GLU A 24 -15.37 -1.31 -8.06
CA GLU A 24 -15.21 -1.46 -9.51
C GLU A 24 -16.59 -1.57 -10.20
N ALA A 25 -17.52 -2.33 -9.63
CA ALA A 25 -18.87 -2.47 -10.18
C ALA A 25 -19.69 -1.17 -10.16
N VAL A 26 -19.53 -0.35 -9.10
CA VAL A 26 -20.29 0.90 -8.94
C VAL A 26 -19.68 2.05 -9.74
N TYR A 27 -18.36 2.22 -9.67
CA TYR A 27 -17.68 3.39 -10.23
C TYR A 27 -17.07 3.15 -11.61
N GLY A 28 -16.91 1.89 -12.05
CA GLY A 28 -16.34 1.52 -13.36
C GLY A 28 -14.88 1.96 -13.57
N GLY A 29 -14.26 2.60 -12.58
CA GLY A 29 -12.94 3.19 -12.63
C GLY A 29 -11.87 2.32 -11.98
N LEU A 30 -10.61 2.66 -12.24
CA LEU A 30 -9.45 1.99 -11.66
C LEU A 30 -9.22 2.46 -10.23
N THR A 31 -8.94 1.53 -9.32
CA THR A 31 -8.67 1.84 -7.92
C THR A 31 -7.17 1.98 -7.66
N LEU A 32 -6.79 2.97 -6.85
CA LEU A 32 -5.43 3.12 -6.31
C LEU A 32 -5.41 2.70 -4.85
N GLY A 33 -4.47 1.83 -4.50
CA GLY A 33 -4.29 1.36 -3.13
C GLY A 33 -3.27 2.19 -2.35
N ALA A 34 -3.36 2.16 -1.03
CA ALA A 34 -2.35 2.71 -0.12
C ALA A 34 -1.26 1.71 0.33
N ASN A 35 -1.49 0.40 0.13
CA ASN A 35 -0.61 -0.68 0.61
C ASN A 35 -0.43 -1.75 -0.46
N ARG A 36 0.58 -2.60 -0.28
CA ARG A 36 0.93 -3.66 -1.24
C ARG A 36 -0.20 -4.67 -1.42
N TYR A 37 -0.80 -5.13 -0.33
CA TYR A 37 -1.86 -6.13 -0.37
C TYR A 37 -3.11 -5.62 -1.10
N HIS A 38 -3.41 -4.31 -1.07
CA HIS A 38 -4.50 -3.75 -1.89
C HIS A 38 -4.25 -3.97 -3.38
N VAL A 39 -2.99 -3.80 -3.82
CA VAL A 39 -2.60 -4.01 -5.22
C VAL A 39 -2.68 -5.48 -5.59
N GLU A 40 -2.25 -6.37 -4.68
CA GLU A 40 -2.39 -7.83 -4.84
C GLU A 40 -3.86 -8.30 -4.80
N GLN A 41 -4.80 -7.47 -4.34
CA GLN A 41 -6.24 -7.75 -4.26
C GLN A 41 -7.08 -7.01 -5.30
N GLY A 42 -6.45 -6.41 -6.32
CA GLY A 42 -7.15 -5.86 -7.49
C GLY A 42 -7.10 -4.35 -7.64
N ALA A 43 -6.43 -3.60 -6.76
CA ALA A 43 -6.08 -2.22 -7.07
C ALA A 43 -5.02 -2.18 -8.18
N LEU A 44 -5.06 -1.15 -9.04
CA LEU A 44 -4.11 -0.98 -10.15
C LEU A 44 -2.69 -0.74 -9.66
N SER A 45 -2.52 0.16 -8.68
CA SER A 45 -1.19 0.52 -8.19
C SER A 45 -1.22 1.15 -6.82
N ALA A 46 -0.05 1.22 -6.18
CA ALA A 46 0.18 1.92 -4.93
C ALA A 46 1.60 2.48 -4.87
N VAL A 47 1.79 3.55 -4.10
CA VAL A 47 3.10 3.97 -3.59
C VAL A 47 3.14 3.65 -2.11
N VAL A 48 3.92 2.64 -1.74
CA VAL A 48 3.92 2.12 -0.37
C VAL A 48 5.14 2.60 0.40
N LYS A 49 4.93 2.95 1.67
CA LYS A 49 6.02 3.18 2.62
C LYS A 49 6.90 1.94 2.77
N THR A 50 8.17 2.12 3.12
CA THR A 50 9.09 0.99 3.33
C THR A 50 9.35 0.78 4.81
N GLY A 51 9.17 -0.45 5.30
CA GLY A 51 9.50 -0.80 6.69
C GLY A 51 10.99 -0.64 6.99
N GLN A 52 11.85 -0.77 5.97
CA GLN A 52 13.29 -0.56 6.10
C GLN A 52 13.64 0.89 6.49
N GLU A 53 13.01 1.90 5.87
CA GLU A 53 13.21 3.30 6.24
C GLU A 53 12.76 3.55 7.68
N GLN A 54 11.59 3.02 8.06
CA GLN A 54 11.04 3.19 9.41
C GLN A 54 11.90 2.51 10.48
N GLY A 55 12.32 1.27 10.23
CA GLY A 55 13.17 0.52 11.14
C GLY A 55 14.55 1.18 11.32
N SER A 56 15.17 1.63 10.23
CA SER A 56 16.46 2.32 10.29
C SER A 56 16.37 3.64 11.05
N ALA A 57 15.32 4.44 10.82
CA ALA A 57 15.12 5.70 11.52
C ALA A 57 14.85 5.46 13.01
N ALA A 58 13.97 4.50 13.35
CA ALA A 58 13.64 4.15 14.72
C ALA A 58 14.86 3.63 15.50
N ALA A 59 15.68 2.77 14.88
CA ALA A 59 16.90 2.26 15.51
C ALA A 59 17.92 3.39 15.80
N GLY A 60 18.06 4.34 14.88
CA GLY A 60 18.92 5.52 15.08
C GLY A 60 18.45 6.41 16.24
N LEU A 61 17.15 6.68 16.32
CA LEU A 61 16.56 7.46 17.41
C LEU A 61 16.65 6.73 18.76
N LEU A 62 16.45 5.42 18.77
CA LEU A 62 16.63 4.60 19.98
C LEU A 62 18.08 4.68 20.49
N LEU A 63 19.07 4.58 19.60
CA LEU A 63 20.47 4.68 19.99
C LEU A 63 20.79 6.05 20.63
N GLN A 64 20.24 7.14 20.09
CA GLN A 64 20.38 8.48 20.68
C GLN A 64 19.79 8.55 22.08
N ALA A 65 18.61 7.96 22.28
CA ALA A 65 17.97 7.88 23.60
C ALA A 65 18.85 7.11 24.59
N MET A 66 19.38 5.94 24.17
CA MET A 66 20.26 5.11 24.99
C MET A 66 21.58 5.81 25.37
N GLN A 67 22.01 6.78 24.57
CA GLN A 67 23.20 7.61 24.82
C GLN A 67 22.91 8.87 25.65
N GLY A 68 21.69 9.01 26.18
CA GLY A 68 21.31 10.08 27.11
C GLY A 68 20.53 11.23 26.48
N THR A 69 20.14 11.14 25.21
CA THR A 69 19.24 12.15 24.60
C THR A 69 17.83 11.99 25.20
N PRO A 70 17.23 13.02 25.80
CA PRO A 70 15.85 12.94 26.28
C PRO A 70 14.88 12.61 25.14
N VAL A 71 13.91 11.73 25.40
CA VAL A 71 12.91 11.34 24.39
C VAL A 71 12.08 12.55 23.92
N SER A 72 11.87 13.54 24.79
CA SER A 72 11.21 14.82 24.45
C SER A 72 11.92 15.60 23.34
N ASP A 73 13.22 15.37 23.18
CA ASP A 73 14.08 16.12 22.25
C ASP A 73 14.27 15.35 20.94
N LEU A 74 13.81 14.10 20.86
CA LEU A 74 13.86 13.31 19.64
C LEU A 74 12.81 13.81 18.62
N PRO A 75 13.20 14.03 17.35
CA PRO A 75 12.28 14.56 16.36
C PRO A 75 11.24 13.53 15.94
N VAL A 76 10.00 13.98 15.78
CA VAL A 76 8.97 13.22 15.06
C VAL A 76 9.30 13.26 13.58
N THR A 77 9.73 12.11 13.04
CA THR A 77 10.14 11.99 11.63
C THR A 77 8.98 11.61 10.73
N ARG A 78 9.11 11.92 9.43
CA ARG A 78 8.15 11.55 8.39
C ARG A 78 8.84 10.72 7.32
N ASN A 79 8.14 9.70 6.82
CA ASN A 79 8.59 8.93 5.67
C ASN A 79 8.64 9.80 4.41
N PHE A 80 9.65 9.59 3.59
CA PHE A 80 9.77 10.22 2.27
C PHE A 80 10.06 9.20 1.17
N ARG A 81 10.46 7.97 1.51
CA ARG A 81 10.72 6.91 0.52
C ARG A 81 9.45 6.11 0.24
N GLY A 82 9.10 6.02 -1.04
CA GLY A 82 7.98 5.22 -1.54
C GLY A 82 8.44 4.15 -2.53
N ARG A 83 7.86 2.96 -2.44
CA ARG A 83 8.02 1.89 -3.44
C ARG A 83 6.78 1.82 -4.31
N ARG A 84 6.96 1.93 -5.62
CA ARG A 84 5.87 1.81 -6.59
C ARG A 84 5.55 0.33 -6.79
N ILE A 85 4.28 -0.02 -6.68
CA ILE A 85 3.76 -1.35 -6.94
C ILE A 85 2.67 -1.24 -8.00
N ILE A 86 2.72 -2.09 -9.03
CA ILE A 86 1.79 -2.06 -10.16
C ILE A 86 1.24 -3.47 -10.37
N ASN A 87 -0.08 -3.59 -10.49
CA ASN A 87 -0.77 -4.84 -10.78
C ASN A 87 -0.87 -5.05 -12.29
N VAL A 88 -0.17 -6.06 -12.80
CA VAL A 88 -0.17 -6.37 -14.24
C VAL A 88 -1.47 -7.03 -14.69
N THR A 89 -2.14 -7.80 -13.83
CA THR A 89 -3.44 -8.42 -14.13
C THR A 89 -4.52 -7.35 -14.36
N VAL A 90 -4.54 -6.32 -13.53
CA VAL A 90 -5.48 -5.19 -13.69
C VAL A 90 -5.17 -4.39 -14.95
N MET A 91 -3.87 -4.16 -15.24
CA MET A 91 -3.49 -3.50 -16.50
C MET A 91 -3.95 -4.28 -17.73
N GLU A 92 -3.74 -5.60 -17.75
CA GLU A 92 -4.16 -6.50 -18.83
C GLU A 92 -5.69 -6.47 -19.02
N LYS A 93 -6.45 -6.62 -17.92
CA LYS A 93 -7.92 -6.57 -17.90
C LYS A 93 -8.47 -5.26 -18.50
N HIS A 94 -7.82 -4.14 -18.22
CA HIS A 94 -8.25 -2.80 -18.63
C HIS A 94 -7.55 -2.28 -19.89
N GLY A 95 -6.76 -3.11 -20.59
CA GLY A 95 -6.08 -2.71 -21.82
C GLY A 95 -5.01 -1.61 -21.65
N ILE A 96 -4.50 -1.43 -20.43
CA ILE A 96 -3.53 -0.37 -20.11
C ILE A 96 -2.14 -0.79 -20.61
N ARG A 97 -1.59 0.00 -21.54
CA ARG A 97 -0.24 -0.18 -22.09
C ARG A 97 0.67 0.97 -21.67
N PRO A 98 1.39 0.85 -20.53
CA PRO A 98 2.21 1.93 -20.04
C PRO A 98 3.47 2.05 -20.88
N ARG A 99 3.98 3.28 -20.97
CA ARG A 99 5.31 3.53 -21.52
C ARG A 99 6.33 2.75 -20.67
N PRO A 100 7.34 2.08 -21.26
CA PRO A 100 8.31 1.26 -20.52
C PRO A 100 9.00 1.99 -19.36
N ILE A 101 9.17 3.31 -19.48
CA ILE A 101 9.76 4.16 -18.43
C ILE A 101 8.98 4.13 -17.11
N VAL A 102 7.66 3.91 -17.15
CA VAL A 102 6.80 3.86 -15.96
C VAL A 102 7.05 2.60 -15.14
N LEU A 103 7.41 1.50 -15.81
CA LEU A 103 7.67 0.20 -15.17
C LEU A 103 9.05 0.14 -14.51
N ARG A 104 9.99 0.98 -14.96
CA ARG A 104 11.35 1.01 -14.41
C ARG A 104 11.31 1.28 -12.91
N GLY A 105 11.85 0.37 -12.10
CA GLY A 105 11.92 0.50 -10.65
C GLY A 105 10.58 0.32 -9.92
N ALA A 106 9.52 -0.11 -10.60
CA ALA A 106 8.29 -0.55 -9.97
C ALA A 106 8.36 -2.05 -9.67
N THR A 107 7.78 -2.46 -8.54
CA THR A 107 7.52 -3.87 -8.27
C THR A 107 6.25 -4.27 -8.99
N LEU A 108 6.33 -5.29 -9.85
CA LEU A 108 5.17 -5.81 -10.56
C LEU A 108 4.56 -6.97 -9.75
N VAL A 109 3.25 -6.97 -9.61
CA VAL A 109 2.49 -8.01 -8.93
C VAL A 109 1.30 -8.45 -9.79
N ARG A 110 0.72 -9.60 -9.46
CA ARG A 110 -0.54 -10.09 -10.03
C ARG A 110 -1.60 -10.13 -8.93
N THR A 111 -2.87 -10.05 -9.31
CA THR A 111 -3.97 -10.31 -8.38
C THR A 111 -3.89 -11.76 -7.90
N ALA A 112 -3.95 -11.99 -6.58
CA ALA A 112 -4.05 -13.34 -6.04
C ALA A 112 -5.46 -13.90 -6.32
N GLU A 113 -5.53 -15.17 -6.73
CA GLU A 113 -6.78 -15.93 -6.90
C GLU A 113 -7.43 -16.27 -5.56
#